data_AF-A0A822GL62-F1
#
_entry.id   AF-A0A822GL62-F1
#
_cell.length_a   1.000
_cell.length_b   1.000
_cell.length_c   1.000
_cell.angle_alpha   90.00
_cell.angle_beta   90.00
_cell.angle_gamma   90.00
#
_symmetry.space_group_name_H-M   'P 1'
#
loop_
_entity.id
_entity.type
_entity.pdbx_description
1 polymer ?
#
loop_
_entity_poly.entity_id
_entity_poly.type
_entity_poly.pdbx_seq_one_letter_code
_entity_poly.pdbx_strand_id
1 'polypeptide(L)'
;MAMATTVLCPDCDKQEGIVPCLGCKKIFCVKHFQTHRQNLSLELEHVVTRRNTLQEHYYNTIAPTFEPTKLEAWNTIDQWEQEIKEQARQIADEARKQLDQYSKQSRTQIEHKLNQITETIQQKMERENFIEEDIEKLVHQIDE
;
A
#
# COMPACT_ATOMS: atom_id res chain seq x y z
N MET A 1 -37.66 63.09 15.22
CA MET A 1 -38.10 62.20 16.31
C MET A 1 -38.15 60.78 15.75
N ALA A 2 -37.19 59.93 16.11
CA ALA A 2 -37.21 58.53 15.68
C ALA A 2 -38.11 57.76 16.64
N MET A 3 -39.19 57.17 16.12
CA MET A 3 -40.05 56.26 16.89
C MET A 3 -39.20 55.04 17.27
N ALA A 4 -39.01 54.80 18.56
CA ALA A 4 -38.45 53.55 19.03
C ALA A 4 -39.48 52.44 18.75
N THR A 5 -39.27 51.66 17.70
CA THR A 5 -40.11 50.50 17.40
C THR A 5 -39.82 49.44 18.45
N THR A 6 -40.72 49.28 19.41
CA THR A 6 -40.58 48.29 20.47
C THR A 6 -40.88 46.91 19.90
N VAL A 7 -39.92 46.00 19.98
CA VAL A 7 -40.09 44.62 19.49
C VAL A 7 -40.73 43.82 20.62
N LEU A 8 -41.89 43.23 20.39
CA LEU A 8 -42.55 42.37 21.39
C LEU A 8 -41.89 40.99 21.44
N CYS A 9 -41.91 40.39 22.63
CA CYS A 9 -41.42 39.04 22.85
C CYS A 9 -42.28 38.02 22.06
N PRO A 10 -41.68 37.20 21.18
CA PRO A 10 -42.42 36.33 20.26
C PRO A 10 -43.19 35.18 20.93
N ASP A 11 -42.86 34.87 22.19
CA ASP A 11 -43.48 33.76 22.92
C ASP A 11 -44.71 34.21 23.74
N CYS A 12 -44.90 35.53 23.96
CA CYS A 12 -46.03 36.02 24.75
C CYS A 12 -46.76 37.23 24.20
N ASP A 13 -46.19 37.95 23.22
CA ASP A 13 -46.75 39.12 22.56
C ASP A 13 -47.24 40.24 23.51
N LYS A 14 -46.79 40.23 24.76
CA LYS A 14 -47.26 41.13 25.83
C LYS A 14 -46.17 42.02 26.40
N GLN A 15 -44.95 41.52 26.48
CA GLN A 15 -43.81 42.24 27.04
C GLN A 15 -42.84 42.60 25.94
N GLU A 16 -42.20 43.77 26.07
CA GLU A 16 -41.10 44.16 25.20
C GLU A 16 -39.95 43.15 25.32
N GLY A 17 -39.45 42.71 24.18
CA GLY A 17 -38.24 41.91 24.08
C GLY A 17 -37.04 42.81 24.33
N ILE A 18 -36.21 42.44 25.30
CA ILE A 18 -34.99 43.17 25.65
C ILE A 18 -33.73 42.30 25.57
N VAL A 19 -33.89 40.97 25.44
CA VAL A 19 -32.78 40.02 25.38
C VAL A 19 -32.71 39.37 24.00
N PRO A 20 -31.74 39.74 23.16
CA PRO A 20 -31.55 39.10 21.86
C PRO A 20 -30.86 37.74 22.01
N CYS A 21 -31.36 36.72 21.29
CA CYS A 21 -30.66 35.47 21.09
C CYS A 21 -29.91 35.49 19.75
N LEU A 22 -28.58 35.35 19.79
CA LEU A 22 -27.75 35.35 18.57
C LEU A 22 -28.02 34.15 17.66
N GLY A 23 -28.41 33.00 18.22
CA GLY A 23 -28.65 31.76 17.47
C GLY A 23 -29.91 31.82 16.62
N CYS A 24 -31.06 32.07 17.24
CA CYS A 24 -32.35 32.10 16.53
C CYS A 24 -32.76 33.51 16.06
N LYS A 25 -31.96 34.54 16.34
CA LYS A 25 -32.17 35.95 15.98
C LYS A 25 -33.47 36.58 16.51
N LYS A 26 -34.10 35.96 17.51
CA LYS A 26 -35.30 36.47 18.19
C LYS A 26 -34.93 37.32 19.41
N ILE A 27 -35.77 38.30 19.74
CA ILE A 27 -35.62 39.15 20.94
C ILE A 27 -36.73 38.79 21.92
N PHE A 28 -36.36 38.27 23.09
CA PHE A 28 -37.29 37.77 24.10
C PHE A 28 -37.37 38.72 25.30
N CYS A 29 -38.45 38.61 26.08
CA CYS A 29 -38.42 39.09 27.45
C CYS A 29 -37.55 38.15 28.31
N VAL A 30 -37.10 38.62 29.48
CA VAL A 30 -36.17 37.87 30.34
C VAL A 30 -36.68 36.46 30.67
N LYS A 31 -37.97 36.32 30.97
CA LYS A 31 -38.58 35.04 31.32
C LYS A 31 -38.51 34.04 30.17
N HIS A 32 -38.97 34.41 28.98
CA HIS A 32 -38.97 33.50 27.83
C HIS A 32 -37.56 33.24 27.30
N PHE A 33 -36.63 34.18 27.48
CA PHE A 33 -35.21 33.91 27.22
C PHE A 33 -34.66 32.80 28.12
N GLN A 34 -34.99 32.80 29.42
CA GLN A 34 -34.57 31.74 30.34
C GLN A 34 -35.15 30.38 29.94
N THR A 35 -36.44 30.33 29.60
CA THR A 35 -37.08 29.11 29.10
C THR A 35 -36.43 28.62 27.80
N HIS A 36 -36.14 29.54 26.86
CA HIS A 36 -35.43 29.23 25.62
C HIS A 36 -34.05 28.61 25.91
N ARG A 37 -33.29 29.16 26.86
CA ARG A 37 -31.98 28.62 27.27
C ARG A 37 -32.09 27.25 27.93
N GLN A 38 -33.10 27.02 28.76
CA GLN A 38 -33.36 25.72 29.37
C GLN A 38 -33.68 24.65 28.32
N ASN A 39 -34.51 24.98 27.33
CA ASN A 39 -34.82 24.05 26.23
C ASN A 39 -33.56 23.67 25.43
N LEU A 40 -32.68 24.64 25.14
CA LEU A 40 -31.40 24.37 24.47
C LEU A 40 -30.48 23.46 25.30
N SER A 41 -30.47 23.63 26.63
CA SER A 41 -29.72 22.73 27.52
C SER A 41 -30.24 21.30 27.45
N LEU A 42 -31.57 21.11 27.48
CA LEU A 42 -32.19 19.79 27.34
C LEU A 42 -31.89 19.15 25.98
N GLU A 43 -31.96 19.93 24.89
CA GLU A 43 -31.58 19.44 23.56
C GLU A 43 -30.11 18.99 23.51
N LEU A 44 -29.21 19.73 24.15
CA LEU A 44 -27.79 19.35 24.23
C LEU A 44 -27.58 18.08 25.05
N GLU A 45 -28.29 17.91 26.17
CA GLU A 45 -28.27 16.68 26.96
C GLU A 45 -28.74 15.47 26.13
N HIS A 46 -29.78 15.64 25.30
CA HIS A 46 -30.22 14.58 24.38
C HIS A 46 -29.14 14.22 23.36
N VAL A 47 -28.40 15.20 22.82
CA VAL A 47 -27.27 14.95 21.91
C VAL A 47 -26.16 14.17 22.62
N VAL A 48 -25.83 14.53 23.86
CA VAL A 48 -24.82 13.84 24.67
C VAL A 48 -25.23 12.38 24.89
N THR A 49 -26.47 12.15 25.30
CA THR A 49 -27.01 10.79 25.51
C THR A 49 -26.94 9.98 24.23
N ARG A 50 -27.38 10.54 23.09
CA ARG A 50 -27.31 9.84 21.79
C ARG A 50 -25.88 9.48 21.41
N ARG A 51 -24.91 10.39 21.62
CA ARG A 51 -23.49 10.11 21.37
C ARG A 51 -23.00 8.96 22.25
N ASN A 52 -23.34 8.98 23.54
CA ASN A 52 -22.90 7.94 24.48
C ASN A 52 -23.48 6.57 24.10
N THR A 53 -24.76 6.50 23.72
CA THR A 53 -25.38 5.25 23.24
C THR A 53 -24.71 4.72 21.97
N LEU A 54 -24.41 5.60 21.00
CA LEU A 54 -23.69 5.20 19.78
C LEU A 54 -22.29 4.68 20.10
N GLN A 55 -21.58 5.35 21.01
CA GLN A 55 -20.25 4.97 21.43
C GLN A 55 -20.27 3.60 22.12
N GLU A 56 -21.21 3.37 23.03
CA GLU A 56 -21.41 2.08 23.70
C GLU A 56 -21.71 0.97 22.70
N HIS A 57 -22.65 1.19 21.77
CA HIS A 57 -22.96 0.21 20.72
C HIS A 57 -21.74 -0.11 19.84
N TYR A 58 -20.96 0.90 19.46
CA TYR A 58 -19.75 0.68 18.68
C TYR A 58 -18.76 -0.21 19.44
N TYR A 59 -18.45 0.09 20.70
CA TYR A 59 -17.45 -0.66 21.46
C TYR A 59 -17.92 -2.03 21.94
N ASN A 60 -19.21 -2.21 22.21
CA ASN A 60 -19.74 -3.47 22.73
C ASN A 60 -20.24 -4.42 21.64
N THR A 61 -20.55 -3.90 20.45
CA THR A 61 -21.14 -4.71 19.37
C THR A 61 -20.26 -4.73 18.14
N ILE A 62 -19.84 -3.57 17.63
CA ILE A 62 -19.16 -3.50 16.32
C ILE A 62 -17.67 -3.87 16.46
N ALA A 63 -16.94 -3.16 17.32
CA ALA A 63 -15.50 -3.31 17.48
C ALA A 63 -15.06 -4.73 17.84
N PRO A 64 -15.74 -5.47 18.75
CA PRO A 64 -15.36 -6.84 19.08
C PRO A 64 -15.61 -7.84 17.94
N THR A 65 -16.59 -7.55 17.06
CA THR A 65 -16.91 -8.42 15.92
C THR A 65 -16.11 -8.10 14.66
N PHE A 66 -15.41 -6.96 14.64
CA PHE A 66 -14.62 -6.54 13.50
C PHE A 66 -13.27 -7.26 13.52
N GLU A 67 -13.19 -8.35 12.76
CA GLU A 67 -11.96 -9.08 12.54
C GLU A 67 -11.54 -8.92 11.08
N PRO A 68 -10.57 -8.02 10.78
CA PRO A 68 -10.11 -7.80 9.42
C PRO A 68 -9.70 -9.11 8.74
N THR A 69 -8.96 -9.96 9.45
CA THR A 69 -8.46 -11.25 8.96
C THR A 69 -9.54 -12.23 8.51
N LYS A 70 -10.80 -12.04 8.92
CA LYS A 70 -11.94 -12.85 8.44
C LYS A 70 -12.55 -12.34 7.14
N LEU A 71 -12.17 -11.15 6.68
CA LEU A 71 -12.62 -10.62 5.40
C LEU A 71 -12.02 -11.46 4.27
N GLU A 72 -12.83 -11.79 3.27
CA GLU A 72 -12.39 -12.55 2.10
C GLU A 72 -11.16 -11.94 1.42
N ALA A 73 -11.09 -10.60 1.40
CA ALA A 73 -9.96 -9.87 0.84
C ALA A 73 -8.60 -10.21 1.52
N TRP A 74 -8.58 -10.57 2.80
CA TRP A 74 -7.35 -11.02 3.46
C TRP A 74 -6.83 -12.32 2.87
N ASN A 75 -7.72 -13.30 2.69
CA ASN A 75 -7.35 -14.58 2.07
C ASN A 75 -6.87 -14.38 0.62
N THR A 76 -7.49 -13.46 -0.12
CA THR A 76 -7.06 -13.12 -1.47
C THR A 76 -5.65 -12.52 -1.49
N ILE A 77 -5.35 -11.60 -0.56
CA ILE A 77 -4.01 -11.01 -0.44
C ILE A 77 -2.97 -12.08 -0.10
N ASP A 78 -3.27 -12.96 0.85
CA ASP A 78 -2.38 -14.06 1.25
C ASP A 78 -2.14 -15.01 0.06
N GLN A 79 -3.17 -15.32 -0.71
CA GLN A 79 -3.04 -16.15 -1.91
C GLN A 79 -2.12 -15.50 -2.96
N TRP A 80 -2.33 -14.21 -3.26
CA TRP A 80 -1.46 -13.48 -4.18
C TRP A 80 -0.01 -13.47 -3.72
N GLU A 81 0.23 -13.31 -2.42
CA GLU A 81 1.58 -13.35 -1.86
C GLU A 81 2.24 -14.71 -2.10
N GLN A 82 1.53 -15.82 -1.87
CA GLN A 82 2.05 -17.16 -2.12
C GLN A 82 2.32 -17.41 -3.60
N GLU A 83 1.39 -17.03 -4.48
CA GLU A 83 1.53 -17.18 -5.93
C GLU A 83 2.75 -16.43 -6.46
N ILE A 84 2.95 -15.18 -6.04
CA ILE A 84 4.10 -14.37 -6.45
C ILE A 84 5.41 -14.97 -5.94
N LYS A 85 5.47 -15.46 -4.69
CA LYS A 85 6.66 -16.12 -4.15
C LYS A 85 7.02 -17.37 -4.95
N GLU A 86 6.03 -18.17 -5.32
CA GLU A 86 6.24 -19.39 -6.09
C GLU A 86 6.70 -19.06 -7.52
N GLN A 87 6.07 -18.10 -8.19
CA GLN A 87 6.51 -17.65 -9.52
C GLN A 87 7.94 -17.11 -9.51
N ALA A 88 8.30 -16.31 -8.51
CA ALA A 88 9.66 -15.78 -8.38
C ALA A 88 10.69 -16.91 -8.18
N ARG A 89 10.36 -17.94 -7.41
CA ARG A 89 11.21 -19.13 -7.25
C ARG A 89 11.39 -19.88 -8.56
N GLN A 90 10.30 -20.15 -9.27
CA GLN A 90 10.34 -20.86 -10.55
C GLN A 90 11.19 -20.14 -11.59
N ILE A 91 11.05 -18.82 -11.71
CA ILE A 91 11.86 -18.00 -12.61
C ILE A 91 13.34 -18.06 -12.23
N ALA A 92 13.66 -17.95 -10.93
CA ALA A 92 15.04 -18.01 -10.46
C ALA A 92 15.67 -19.40 -10.71
N ASP A 93 14.93 -20.47 -10.49
CA ASP A 93 15.41 -21.84 -10.73
C ASP A 93 15.61 -22.13 -12.22
N GLU A 94 14.72 -21.63 -13.07
CA GLU A 94 14.87 -21.73 -14.52
C GLU A 94 16.10 -20.96 -15.01
N ALA A 95 16.32 -19.74 -14.53
CA ALA A 95 17.51 -18.96 -14.85
C ALA A 95 18.81 -19.67 -14.42
N ARG A 96 18.82 -20.30 -13.24
CA ARG A 96 19.96 -21.10 -12.76
C ARG A 96 20.22 -22.32 -13.66
N LYS A 97 19.18 -23.04 -14.07
CA LYS A 97 19.31 -24.20 -14.97
C LYS A 97 19.87 -23.78 -16.33
N GLN A 98 19.38 -22.68 -16.90
CA GLN A 98 19.89 -22.17 -18.17
C GLN A 98 21.38 -21.79 -18.06
N LEU A 99 21.76 -21.09 -16.98
CA LEU A 99 23.16 -20.74 -16.73
C LEU A 99 24.06 -21.98 -16.61
N ASP A 100 23.62 -23.01 -15.89
CA ASP A 100 24.35 -24.27 -15.76
C ASP A 100 24.50 -24.98 -17.12
N GLN A 101 23.44 -24.99 -17.93
CA GLN A 101 23.48 -25.55 -19.27
C GLN A 101 24.45 -24.81 -20.19
N TYR A 102 24.41 -23.47 -20.22
CA TYR A 102 25.35 -22.67 -21.00
C TYR A 102 26.80 -22.86 -20.53
N SER A 103 27.01 -22.96 -19.22
CA SER A 103 28.34 -23.21 -18.64
C SER A 103 28.88 -24.58 -19.03
N LYS A 104 28.05 -25.62 -18.97
CA LYS A 104 28.41 -26.98 -19.42
C LYS A 104 28.74 -27.01 -20.91
N GLN A 105 27.90 -26.38 -21.74
CA GLN A 105 28.14 -26.31 -23.18
C GLN A 105 29.44 -25.58 -23.52
N SER A 106 29.68 -24.43 -22.88
CA SER A 106 30.92 -23.66 -23.05
C SER A 106 32.14 -24.48 -22.64
N ARG A 107 32.08 -25.16 -21.49
CA ARG A 107 33.15 -26.06 -21.03
C ARG A 107 33.44 -27.16 -22.05
N THR A 108 32.41 -27.84 -22.56
CA THR A 108 32.59 -28.89 -23.57
C THR A 108 33.20 -28.34 -24.87
N GLN A 109 32.82 -27.13 -25.28
CA GLN A 109 33.42 -26.49 -26.46
C GLN A 109 34.89 -26.16 -26.25
N ILE A 110 35.27 -25.64 -25.07
CA ILE A 110 36.65 -25.38 -24.70
C ILE A 110 37.45 -26.68 -24.69
N GLU A 111 36.94 -27.73 -24.02
CA GLU A 111 37.59 -29.04 -23.97
C GLU A 111 37.80 -29.61 -25.39
N HIS A 112 36.81 -29.48 -26.28
CA HIS A 112 36.94 -29.95 -27.66
C HIS A 112 38.01 -29.17 -28.44
N LYS A 113 38.02 -27.83 -28.35
CA LYS A 113 39.04 -26.99 -29.02
C LYS A 113 40.45 -27.31 -28.52
N LEU A 114 40.64 -27.47 -27.21
CA LEU A 114 41.94 -27.82 -26.63
C LEU A 114 42.42 -29.20 -27.10
N ASN A 115 41.52 -30.17 -27.21
CA ASN A 115 41.87 -31.49 -27.75
C ASN A 115 42.29 -31.41 -29.23
N GLN A 116 41.59 -30.62 -30.06
CA GLN A 116 41.96 -30.41 -31.46
C GLN A 116 43.34 -29.75 -31.62
N ILE A 117 43.65 -28.76 -30.78
CA ILE A 117 44.97 -28.13 -30.73
C ILE A 117 46.03 -29.17 -30.33
N THR A 118 45.75 -29.99 -29.32
CA THR A 118 46.66 -31.05 -28.85
C THR A 118 46.96 -32.07 -29.95
N GLU A 119 45.94 -32.54 -30.68
CA GLU A 119 46.11 -33.45 -31.82
C GLU A 119 46.95 -32.81 -32.93
N THR A 120 46.73 -31.52 -33.22
CA THR A 120 47.50 -30.77 -34.23
C THR A 120 48.98 -30.67 -33.84
N ILE A 121 49.26 -30.38 -32.57
CA ILE A 121 50.64 -30.34 -32.04
C ILE A 121 51.29 -31.71 -32.19
N GLN A 122 50.62 -32.79 -31.76
CA GLN A 122 51.14 -34.15 -31.86
C GLN A 122 51.49 -34.53 -33.30
N GLN A 123 50.58 -34.27 -34.24
CA GLN A 123 50.82 -34.56 -35.67
C GLN A 123 52.01 -33.79 -36.25
N LYS A 124 52.17 -32.52 -35.89
CA LYS A 124 53.31 -31.70 -36.34
C LYS A 124 54.64 -32.15 -35.71
N MET A 125 54.62 -32.57 -34.45
CA MET A 125 55.80 -33.13 -33.78
C MET A 125 56.22 -34.45 -34.42
N GLU A 126 55.28 -35.38 -34.65
CA GLU A 126 55.58 -36.69 -35.27
C GLU A 126 56.14 -36.56 -36.69
N ARG A 127 55.67 -35.56 -37.45
CA ARG A 127 56.11 -35.32 -38.83
C ARG A 127 57.33 -34.40 -38.93
N GLU A 128 57.78 -33.82 -37.81
CA GLU A 128 58.85 -32.82 -37.73
C GLU A 128 58.67 -31.67 -38.76
N ASN A 129 57.42 -31.29 -39.07
CA ASN A 129 57.09 -30.44 -40.21
C ASN A 129 56.45 -29.10 -39.84
N PHE A 130 56.85 -28.52 -38.72
CA PHE A 130 56.36 -27.22 -38.24
C PHE A 130 57.27 -26.07 -38.68
N ILE A 131 56.66 -24.92 -38.96
CA ILE A 131 57.33 -23.63 -39.21
C ILE A 131 56.87 -22.57 -38.21
N GLU A 132 57.55 -21.43 -38.17
CA GLU A 132 57.25 -20.32 -37.26
C GLU A 132 55.78 -19.88 -37.35
N GLU A 133 55.22 -19.80 -38.56
CA GLU A 133 53.81 -19.44 -38.79
C GLU A 133 52.82 -20.45 -38.16
N ASP A 134 53.18 -21.73 -38.10
CA ASP A 134 52.34 -22.75 -37.45
C ASP A 134 52.33 -22.55 -35.94
N ILE A 135 53.48 -22.21 -35.36
CA ILE A 135 53.62 -21.94 -33.93
C ILE A 135 52.83 -20.69 -33.56
N GLU A 136 52.96 -19.60 -34.33
CA GLU A 136 52.19 -18.37 -34.14
C GLU A 136 50.68 -18.61 -34.21
N LYS A 137 50.20 -19.42 -35.17
CA LYS A 137 48.79 -19.79 -35.27
C LYS A 137 48.28 -20.57 -34.07
N LEU A 138 49.05 -21.54 -33.57
CA LEU A 138 48.67 -22.34 -32.40
C LEU A 138 48.63 -21.48 -31.13
N VAL A 139 49.60 -20.58 -30.94
CA VAL A 139 49.61 -19.63 -29.82
C VAL A 139 48.39 -18.71 -29.89
N HIS A 140 48.08 -18.15 -31.05
CA HIS A 140 46.90 -17.31 -31.24
C HIS A 140 45.59 -18.05 -30.91
N GLN A 141 45.47 -19.35 -31.26
CA GLN A 141 44.28 -20.14 -30.94
C GLN A 141 44.11 -20.46 -29.44
N ILE A 142 45.19 -20.39 -28.66
CA ILE A 142 45.17 -20.59 -27.20
C ILE A 142 44.87 -19.29 -26.47
N ASP A 143 45.36 -18.17 -26.99
CA ASP A 143 45.23 -16.84 -26.38
C ASP A 143 43.85 -16.17 -26.64
N GLU A 144 43.03 -16.72 -27.55
CA GLU A 144 41.62 -16.32 -27.81
C GLU A 144 40.59 -17.09 -26.97
#